data_AF-A0A814A934-F1
#
_entry.id   AF-A0A814A934-F1
#
_cell.length_a   1.000
_cell.length_b   1.000
_cell.length_c   1.000
_cell.angle_alpha   90.00
_cell.angle_beta   90.00
_cell.angle_gamma   90.00
#
_symmetry.space_group_name_H-M   'P 1'
#
loop_
_entity.id
_entity.type
_entity.pdbx_description
1 polymer ?
#
loop_
_entity_poly.entity_id
_entity_poly.type
_entity_poly.pdbx_seq_one_letter_code
_entity_poly.pdbx_strand_id
1 'polypeptide(L)'
;MRHLNHERLTDICCYTLIIDLNVMEQIDEKDYEEFLKSHEFQLLFCGIPKYLYCQLYFKMKNEIFDCGKYFQICPVDDDDLCEENFNPERKYYMSTIEHEIKPSNVEMIFLIDHAWTYRIRDARKHLLTIPKLYERMLSLMNINETNHDLENGIEMILQRMWKYNQTYTLATDQIDPLNDCEEVYEPYWYIMDEVGSMIRHSDTNVNLNCVSFYFQPSQTMYSVIWPIEIIPPYTECFRNYLYTNQTDVILKNVKLLTWNRISYRKKYLRNLLKFDKSLFNTKLEYNKDLFLKCHKNDDYIETTSVISSNTDNQLFKVYTDNELVKQFLNDSHYQFVDNIDECNILFTMKHIENYRHYMENYPQMMFNQFPYENIVTNKELLSLVARRWKHIQKRKISSNEDEDDTNSKLDPFVDVHTCPPWLPITFNLIHELPQFAVYYQYREDNQLDNHWIIKPTNLTRSIDMSITNILDMILRLPESGPKIVCKYIHRPILLKIDELNGAVKI
;
A
#
# COMPACT_ATOMS: atom_id res chain seq x y z
N MET A 1 -3.35 -41.19 16.77
CA MET A 1 -2.73 -42.45 16.29
C MET A 1 -2.55 -42.40 14.78
N ARG A 2 -1.44 -41.80 14.32
CA ARG A 2 -0.74 -42.09 13.06
C ARG A 2 0.74 -41.82 13.37
N HIS A 3 1.57 -42.79 12.99
CA HIS A 3 2.90 -43.01 13.53
C HIS A 3 3.89 -41.86 13.28
N LEU A 4 4.47 -41.38 14.37
CA LEU A 4 5.73 -40.65 14.42
C LEU A 4 6.86 -41.67 14.18
N ASN A 5 7.56 -41.59 13.06
CA ASN A 5 8.83 -42.27 12.89
C ASN A 5 9.95 -41.36 13.42
N HIS A 6 10.52 -41.81 14.53
CA HIS A 6 11.78 -41.37 15.11
C HIS A 6 12.94 -41.87 14.25
N GLU A 7 13.45 -41.03 13.34
CA GLU A 7 14.84 -41.09 12.87
C GLU A 7 15.35 -39.64 12.72
N ARG A 8 15.77 -39.07 13.85
CA ARG A 8 16.62 -37.88 13.95
C ARG A 8 17.70 -38.23 14.95
N LEU A 9 18.95 -38.23 14.50
CA LEU A 9 20.17 -37.79 15.20
C LEU A 9 21.44 -38.36 14.53
N THR A 10 21.67 -38.11 13.23
CA THR A 10 23.02 -38.29 12.62
C THR A 10 23.35 -37.46 11.37
N ASP A 11 22.48 -36.57 10.84
CA ASP A 11 22.79 -35.83 9.60
C ASP A 11 22.98 -34.31 9.80
N ILE A 12 23.68 -33.91 10.86
CA ILE A 12 24.06 -32.50 11.12
C ILE A 12 25.34 -32.09 10.35
N CYS A 13 25.94 -32.96 9.52
CA CYS A 13 27.27 -32.71 8.93
C CYS A 13 27.34 -32.49 7.41
N CYS A 14 26.23 -32.36 6.67
CA CYS A 14 26.28 -32.32 5.18
C CYS A 14 25.75 -31.04 4.50
N TYR A 15 25.46 -29.96 5.24
CA TYR A 15 25.00 -28.68 4.65
C TYR A 15 26.06 -27.57 4.65
N THR A 16 27.34 -27.95 4.77
CA THR A 16 28.46 -27.03 4.69
C THR A 16 28.95 -26.95 3.23
N LEU A 17 28.69 -25.80 2.60
CA LEU A 17 29.47 -25.22 1.49
C LEU A 17 29.45 -25.96 0.13
N ILE A 18 28.42 -25.68 -0.69
CA ILE A 18 28.70 -25.34 -2.09
C ILE A 18 28.64 -23.81 -2.14
N ILE A 19 29.69 -23.18 -1.66
CA ILE A 19 29.94 -21.77 -1.95
C ILE A 19 31.15 -21.80 -2.87
N ASP A 20 31.09 -21.07 -3.98
CA ASP A 20 32.23 -20.96 -4.88
C ASP A 20 33.42 -20.41 -4.10
N LEU A 21 34.46 -21.22 -3.91
CA LEU A 21 35.66 -20.89 -3.14
C LEU A 21 36.31 -19.60 -3.67
N ASN A 22 36.17 -19.32 -4.97
CA ASN A 22 36.70 -18.12 -5.61
C ASN A 22 36.01 -16.83 -5.15
N VAL A 23 34.71 -16.89 -4.81
CA VAL A 23 33.96 -15.73 -4.32
C VAL A 23 34.26 -15.50 -2.84
N MET A 24 34.38 -16.58 -2.07
CA MET A 24 34.73 -16.49 -0.65
C MET A 24 36.15 -15.96 -0.41
N GLU A 25 37.10 -16.24 -1.29
CA GLU A 25 38.44 -15.65 -1.21
C GLU A 25 38.46 -14.13 -1.43
N GLN A 26 37.43 -13.56 -2.06
CA GLN A 26 37.32 -12.13 -2.36
C GLN A 26 36.47 -11.36 -1.34
N ILE A 27 35.92 -12.04 -0.33
CA ILE A 27 35.02 -11.46 0.66
C ILE A 27 35.72 -11.39 2.01
N ASP A 28 35.72 -10.20 2.59
CA ASP A 28 36.05 -10.03 4.00
C ASP A 28 34.97 -10.71 4.86
N GLU A 29 35.37 -11.71 5.65
CA GLU A 29 34.48 -12.54 6.47
C GLU A 29 33.70 -11.70 7.48
N LYS A 30 34.32 -10.66 8.04
CA LYS A 30 33.70 -9.78 9.03
C LYS A 30 32.62 -8.92 8.40
N ASP A 31 32.89 -8.34 7.22
CA ASP A 31 31.89 -7.55 6.50
C ASP A 31 30.67 -8.41 6.11
N TYR A 32 30.91 -9.66 5.69
CA TYR A 32 29.82 -10.59 5.35
C TYR A 32 28.99 -10.99 6.57
N GLU A 33 29.63 -11.25 7.72
CA GLU A 33 28.90 -11.47 8.97
C GLU A 33 28.03 -10.26 9.37
N GLU A 34 28.54 -9.04 9.19
CA GLU A 34 27.78 -7.82 9.46
C GLU A 34 26.59 -7.67 8.51
N PHE A 35 26.77 -7.99 7.22
CA PHE A 35 25.68 -8.07 6.25
C PHE A 35 24.59 -9.05 6.70
N LEU A 36 24.96 -10.27 7.10
CA LEU A 36 24.00 -11.28 7.57
C LEU A 36 23.24 -10.81 8.82
N LYS A 37 23.93 -10.20 9.79
CA LYS A 37 23.31 -9.68 11.03
C LYS A 37 22.34 -8.54 10.73
N SER A 38 22.72 -7.60 9.87
CA SER A 38 21.92 -6.41 9.54
C SER A 38 20.74 -6.72 8.61
N HIS A 39 20.83 -7.74 7.76
CA HIS A 39 19.82 -8.06 6.75
C HIS A 39 19.08 -9.39 7.02
N GLU A 40 19.27 -10.06 8.16
CA GLU A 40 18.65 -11.36 8.46
C GLU A 40 17.14 -11.36 8.21
N PHE A 41 16.42 -10.38 8.77
CA PHE A 41 14.98 -10.24 8.59
C PHE A 41 14.60 -10.02 7.13
N GLN A 42 15.35 -9.20 6.39
CA GLN A 42 15.06 -8.92 4.99
C GLN A 42 15.31 -10.15 4.10
N LEU A 43 16.42 -10.87 4.31
CA LEU A 43 16.75 -12.10 3.59
C LEU A 43 15.67 -13.18 3.79
N LEU A 44 15.22 -13.36 5.03
CA LEU A 44 14.14 -14.29 5.37
C LEU A 44 12.79 -13.85 4.80
N PHE A 45 12.43 -12.57 4.95
CA PHE A 45 11.16 -12.02 4.46
C PHE A 45 11.04 -12.09 2.94
N CYS A 46 12.14 -11.80 2.23
CA CYS A 46 12.21 -11.92 0.77
C CYS A 46 12.27 -13.38 0.28
N GLY A 47 12.42 -14.35 1.17
CA GLY A 47 12.49 -15.77 0.82
C GLY A 47 13.72 -16.13 -0.01
N ILE A 48 14.82 -15.38 0.15
CA ILE A 48 16.05 -15.62 -0.60
C ILE A 48 16.67 -16.93 -0.06
N PRO A 49 17.04 -17.88 -0.92
CA PRO A 49 17.72 -19.09 -0.49
C PRO A 49 19.07 -18.80 0.17
N LYS A 50 19.35 -19.43 1.32
CA LYS A 50 20.60 -19.22 2.10
C LYS A 50 21.88 -19.41 1.29
N TYR A 51 21.90 -20.34 0.35
CA TYR A 51 23.07 -20.60 -0.50
C TYR A 51 23.38 -19.45 -1.47
N LEU A 52 22.44 -18.54 -1.71
CA LEU A 52 22.62 -17.35 -2.56
C LEU A 52 23.07 -16.11 -1.78
N TYR A 53 23.09 -16.14 -0.44
CA TYR A 53 23.39 -14.96 0.39
C TYR A 53 24.77 -14.37 0.12
N CYS A 54 25.78 -15.24 0.02
CA CYS A 54 27.15 -14.83 -0.27
C CYS A 54 27.25 -14.17 -1.65
N GLN A 55 26.68 -14.80 -2.68
CA GLN A 55 26.70 -14.25 -4.04
C GLN A 55 25.94 -12.93 -4.12
N LEU A 56 24.79 -12.82 -3.46
CA LEU A 56 24.03 -11.58 -3.40
C LEU A 56 24.86 -10.45 -2.78
N TYR A 57 25.47 -10.71 -1.62
CA TYR A 57 26.36 -9.74 -0.97
C TYR A 57 27.53 -9.34 -1.88
N PHE A 58 28.19 -10.30 -2.51
CA PHE A 58 29.30 -10.04 -3.43
C PHE A 58 28.88 -9.12 -4.58
N LYS A 59 27.74 -9.41 -5.22
CA LYS A 59 27.22 -8.61 -6.32
C LYS A 59 26.81 -7.21 -5.86
N MET A 60 26.20 -7.07 -4.68
CA MET A 60 25.80 -5.75 -4.16
C MET A 60 26.99 -4.90 -3.74
N LYS A 61 28.00 -5.49 -3.08
CA LYS A 61 29.22 -4.79 -2.66
C LYS A 61 30.00 -4.23 -3.84
N ASN A 62 30.00 -4.94 -4.96
CA ASN A 62 30.75 -4.59 -6.16
C ASN A 62 29.88 -4.06 -7.31
N GLU A 63 28.59 -3.80 -7.06
CA GLU A 63 27.61 -3.32 -8.06
C GLU A 63 27.63 -4.12 -9.38
N ILE A 64 27.61 -5.45 -9.27
CA ILE A 64 27.72 -6.36 -10.42
C ILE A 64 26.33 -6.61 -11.03
N PHE A 65 26.08 -5.99 -12.18
CA PHE A 65 24.89 -6.20 -13.01
C PHE A 65 25.21 -7.13 -14.19
N ASP A 66 24.97 -8.44 -14.01
CA ASP A 66 25.35 -9.47 -14.97
C ASP A 66 24.17 -10.21 -15.62
N CYS A 67 22.94 -9.70 -15.49
CA CYS A 67 21.74 -10.23 -16.15
C CYS A 67 21.95 -10.47 -17.65
N GLY A 68 22.62 -9.55 -18.35
CA GLY A 68 22.84 -9.64 -19.80
C GLY A 68 23.69 -10.82 -20.26
N LYS A 69 24.36 -11.55 -19.33
CA LYS A 69 25.06 -12.79 -19.65
C LYS A 69 24.11 -13.99 -19.80
N TYR A 70 22.92 -13.92 -19.20
CA TYR A 70 21.98 -15.04 -19.11
C TYR A 70 20.63 -14.73 -19.75
N PHE A 71 20.26 -13.45 -19.83
CA PHE A 71 18.98 -12.99 -20.34
C PHE A 71 19.13 -12.00 -21.48
N GLN A 72 18.15 -12.01 -22.37
CA GLN A 72 17.99 -11.09 -23.48
C GLN A 72 16.58 -10.51 -23.52
N ILE A 73 16.43 -9.36 -24.17
CA ILE A 73 15.14 -8.72 -24.42
C ILE A 73 14.69 -9.13 -25.83
N CYS A 74 13.56 -9.81 -25.93
CA CYS A 74 12.98 -10.26 -27.19
C CYS A 74 11.74 -9.43 -27.55
N PRO A 75 11.53 -9.07 -28.83
CA PRO A 75 10.27 -8.47 -29.27
C PRO A 75 9.13 -9.50 -29.20
N VAL A 76 7.92 -9.03 -28.88
CA VAL A 76 6.69 -9.82 -28.99
C VAL A 76 6.27 -9.84 -30.45
N ASP A 77 6.02 -11.03 -31.01
CA ASP A 77 5.55 -11.17 -32.38
C ASP A 77 4.13 -10.62 -32.54
N ASP A 78 3.85 -9.97 -33.69
CA ASP A 78 2.56 -9.31 -33.94
C ASP A 78 1.36 -10.28 -33.90
N ASP A 79 1.60 -11.56 -34.21
CA ASP A 79 0.57 -12.61 -34.16
C ASP A 79 0.20 -12.97 -32.70
N ASP A 80 1.15 -12.97 -31.78
CA ASP A 80 0.93 -13.23 -30.34
C ASP A 80 0.19 -12.06 -29.66
N LEU A 81 0.31 -10.85 -30.22
CA LEU A 81 -0.46 -9.68 -29.76
C LEU A 81 -1.95 -9.78 -30.08
N CYS A 82 -2.44 -10.76 -30.85
CA CYS A 82 -3.87 -10.85 -31.13
C CYS A 82 -4.64 -11.73 -30.14
N GLU A 83 -3.97 -12.69 -29.47
CA GLU A 83 -4.64 -13.75 -28.71
C GLU A 83 -4.56 -13.59 -27.17
N GLU A 84 -3.62 -12.82 -26.64
CA GLU A 84 -3.43 -12.73 -25.18
C GLU A 84 -4.34 -11.68 -24.49
N ASN A 85 -4.91 -12.02 -23.33
CA ASN A 85 -5.66 -11.08 -22.48
C ASN A 85 -4.76 -10.05 -21.77
N PHE A 86 -3.45 -10.23 -21.83
CA PHE A 86 -2.44 -9.46 -21.09
C PHE A 86 -1.84 -8.33 -21.94
N ASN A 87 -1.28 -7.32 -21.26
CA ASN A 87 -0.92 -5.98 -21.73
C ASN A 87 -0.37 -5.87 -23.17
N PRO A 88 -1.11 -5.26 -24.12
CA PRO A 88 -0.67 -5.13 -25.52
C PRO A 88 0.36 -4.02 -25.71
N GLU A 89 0.59 -3.17 -24.69
CA GLU A 89 1.53 -2.04 -24.80
C GLU A 89 2.99 -2.47 -24.58
N ARG A 90 3.21 -3.65 -24.00
CA ARG A 90 4.55 -4.24 -23.88
C ARG A 90 4.87 -5.01 -25.14
N LYS A 91 5.75 -4.43 -25.95
CA LYS A 91 6.27 -5.04 -27.19
C LYS A 91 7.50 -5.92 -26.96
N TYR A 92 7.95 -6.05 -25.73
CA TYR A 92 9.15 -6.81 -25.40
C TYR A 92 8.94 -7.65 -24.15
N TYR A 93 9.68 -8.76 -24.07
CA TYR A 93 9.74 -9.66 -22.92
C TYR A 93 11.18 -10.11 -22.66
N MET A 94 11.45 -10.55 -21.42
CA MET A 94 12.74 -11.12 -21.06
C MET A 94 12.76 -12.62 -21.34
N SER A 95 13.80 -13.12 -21.99
CA SER A 95 14.02 -14.54 -22.26
C SER A 95 15.42 -14.96 -21.86
N THR A 96 15.62 -16.24 -21.54
CA THR A 96 16.97 -16.81 -21.40
C THR A 96 17.70 -16.85 -22.75
N ILE A 97 19.02 -16.87 -22.73
CA ILE A 97 19.86 -17.00 -23.94
C ILE A 97 20.11 -18.50 -24.22
N GLU A 98 21.37 -18.91 -24.37
CA GLU A 98 21.77 -20.27 -24.77
C GLU A 98 21.93 -21.23 -23.60
N HIS A 99 22.10 -20.72 -22.39
CA HIS A 99 22.42 -21.54 -21.23
C HIS A 99 21.17 -21.86 -20.39
N GLU A 100 21.08 -23.11 -19.97
CA GLU A 100 20.10 -23.56 -18.98
C GLU A 100 20.39 -22.91 -17.62
N ILE A 101 19.37 -22.28 -17.04
CA ILE A 101 19.46 -21.66 -15.72
C ILE A 101 18.98 -22.66 -14.68
N LYS A 102 19.84 -22.97 -13.70
CA LYS A 102 19.56 -23.93 -12.62
C LYS A 102 19.47 -23.22 -11.28
N PRO A 103 18.39 -23.38 -10.51
CA PRO A 103 18.30 -22.83 -9.15
C PRO A 103 19.44 -23.29 -8.24
N SER A 104 19.97 -24.50 -8.43
CA SER A 104 21.09 -25.00 -7.63
C SER A 104 22.42 -24.30 -7.88
N ASN A 105 22.55 -23.47 -8.92
CA ASN A 105 23.79 -22.73 -9.20
C ASN A 105 23.81 -21.42 -8.38
N VAL A 106 24.87 -21.25 -7.59
CA VAL A 106 25.08 -20.09 -6.71
C VAL A 106 25.19 -18.76 -7.45
N GLU A 107 25.57 -18.77 -8.73
CA GLU A 107 25.67 -17.57 -9.57
C GLU A 107 24.30 -17.00 -9.97
N MET A 108 23.23 -17.79 -9.86
CA MET A 108 21.89 -17.51 -10.39
C MET A 108 21.07 -16.61 -9.46
N ILE A 109 21.66 -15.51 -9.02
CA ILE A 109 20.99 -14.40 -8.35
C ILE A 109 21.47 -13.10 -8.98
N PHE A 110 20.56 -12.23 -9.38
CA PHE A 110 20.89 -11.08 -10.20
C PHE A 110 20.34 -9.78 -9.63
N LEU A 111 21.11 -8.71 -9.81
CA LEU A 111 20.70 -7.36 -9.47
C LEU A 111 20.06 -6.70 -10.69
N ILE A 112 18.97 -6.00 -10.44
CA ILE A 112 18.22 -5.17 -11.38
C ILE A 112 18.20 -3.76 -10.80
N ASP A 113 18.62 -2.80 -11.60
CA ASP A 113 18.68 -1.39 -11.20
C ASP A 113 17.31 -0.72 -11.29
N HIS A 114 17.16 0.42 -10.64
CA HIS A 114 15.95 1.23 -10.67
C HIS A 114 16.15 2.41 -11.62
N ALA A 115 15.58 2.32 -12.82
CA ALA A 115 15.63 3.38 -13.81
C ALA A 115 15.07 4.72 -13.31
N TRP A 116 14.09 4.65 -12.40
CA TRP A 116 13.46 5.82 -11.83
C TRP A 116 12.83 5.50 -10.48
N THR A 117 13.23 6.23 -9.44
CA THR A 117 12.64 6.17 -8.10
C THR A 117 12.08 7.54 -7.73
N TYR A 118 10.86 7.59 -7.20
CA TYR A 118 10.15 8.84 -6.98
C TYR A 118 9.02 8.71 -5.94
N ARG A 119 8.57 9.86 -5.42
CA ARG A 119 7.28 9.99 -4.73
C ARG A 119 6.26 10.52 -5.73
N ILE A 120 4.99 10.11 -5.61
CA ILE A 120 3.94 10.45 -6.61
C ILE A 120 3.88 11.96 -6.90
N ARG A 121 3.97 12.79 -5.85
CA ARG A 121 3.96 14.27 -5.95
C ARG A 121 5.10 14.84 -6.80
N ASP A 122 6.22 14.14 -6.87
CA ASP A 122 7.44 14.58 -7.56
C ASP A 122 7.54 14.04 -8.98
N ALA A 123 6.72 13.03 -9.35
CA ALA A 123 6.84 12.30 -10.62
C ALA A 123 6.85 13.23 -11.84
N ARG A 124 5.88 14.14 -11.93
CA ARG A 124 5.76 15.11 -13.03
C ARG A 124 6.95 16.06 -13.08
N LYS A 125 7.42 16.54 -11.92
CA LYS A 125 8.59 17.41 -11.81
C LYS A 125 9.84 16.68 -12.28
N HIS A 126 10.03 15.43 -11.86
CA HIS A 126 11.16 14.60 -12.26
C HIS A 126 11.26 14.46 -13.79
N LEU A 127 10.15 14.20 -14.48
CA LEU A 127 10.12 14.10 -15.94
C LEU A 127 10.53 15.41 -16.65
N LEU A 128 10.33 16.56 -16.01
CA LEU A 128 10.72 17.86 -16.56
C LEU A 128 12.17 18.24 -16.24
N THR A 129 12.69 17.80 -15.09
CA THR A 129 13.97 18.32 -14.56
C THR A 129 15.12 17.32 -14.58
N ILE A 130 14.85 16.01 -14.54
CA ILE A 130 15.92 14.99 -14.55
C ILE A 130 16.36 14.76 -16.00
N PRO A 131 17.64 15.00 -16.34
CA PRO A 131 18.13 14.82 -17.70
C PRO A 131 17.88 13.40 -18.22
N LYS A 132 17.40 13.30 -19.46
CA LYS A 132 17.13 12.05 -20.19
C LYS A 132 16.07 11.12 -19.60
N LEU A 133 15.49 11.44 -18.44
CA LEU A 133 14.48 10.59 -17.83
C LEU A 133 13.23 10.50 -18.71
N TYR A 134 12.77 11.64 -19.27
CA TYR A 134 11.62 11.68 -20.16
C TYR A 134 11.80 10.76 -21.37
N GLU A 135 12.90 10.90 -22.12
CA GLU A 135 13.20 10.07 -23.29
C GLU A 135 13.32 8.59 -22.91
N ARG A 136 14.00 8.28 -21.79
CA ARG A 136 14.13 6.90 -21.28
C ARG A 136 12.76 6.29 -20.98
N MET A 137 11.86 7.03 -20.33
CA MET A 137 10.52 6.54 -20.00
C MET A 137 9.62 6.42 -21.23
N LEU A 138 9.74 7.31 -22.23
CA LEU A 138 9.04 7.14 -23.51
C LEU A 138 9.46 5.84 -24.20
N SER A 139 10.77 5.60 -24.30
CA SER A 139 11.32 4.39 -24.91
C SER A 139 10.88 3.14 -24.14
N LEU A 140 11.05 3.12 -22.82
CA LEU A 140 10.72 1.98 -21.96
C LEU A 140 9.23 1.63 -22.02
N MET A 141 8.36 2.64 -22.10
CA MET A 141 6.90 2.47 -22.15
C MET A 141 6.35 2.40 -23.58
N ASN A 142 7.24 2.37 -24.60
CA ASN A 142 6.89 2.28 -26.01
C ASN A 142 5.85 3.35 -26.43
N ILE A 143 6.15 4.60 -26.06
CA ILE A 143 5.35 5.78 -26.39
C ILE A 143 6.02 6.48 -27.58
N ASN A 144 5.32 6.55 -28.72
CA ASN A 144 5.88 7.11 -29.94
C ASN A 144 6.14 8.62 -29.80
N GLU A 145 7.41 9.03 -29.88
CA GLU A 145 7.86 10.43 -29.77
C GLU A 145 7.25 11.36 -30.83
N THR A 146 6.91 10.84 -32.02
CA THR A 146 6.56 11.66 -33.19
C THR A 146 5.19 12.33 -33.14
N ASN A 147 4.31 11.96 -32.19
CA ASN A 147 2.89 12.34 -32.21
C ASN A 147 2.43 13.17 -31.02
N HIS A 148 3.32 13.53 -30.07
CA HIS A 148 2.92 14.14 -28.81
C HIS A 148 3.78 15.37 -28.49
N ASP A 149 3.13 16.48 -28.10
CA ASP A 149 3.84 17.55 -27.39
C ASP A 149 4.33 17.05 -26.01
N LEU A 150 5.26 17.80 -25.39
CA LEU A 150 5.88 17.42 -24.12
C LEU A 150 4.85 17.12 -23.03
N GLU A 151 3.79 17.94 -22.94
CA GLU A 151 2.77 17.82 -21.91
C GLU A 151 1.93 16.54 -22.10
N ASN A 152 1.49 16.28 -23.33
CA ASN A 152 0.79 15.05 -23.68
C ASN A 152 1.68 13.81 -23.45
N GLY A 153 2.97 13.87 -23.80
CA GLY A 153 3.89 12.77 -23.55
C GLY A 153 4.09 12.50 -22.05
N ILE A 154 4.22 13.55 -21.23
CA ILE A 154 4.29 13.42 -19.77
C ILE A 154 3.02 12.76 -19.23
N GLU A 155 1.84 13.21 -19.67
CA GLU A 155 0.58 12.65 -19.22
C GLU A 155 0.43 11.16 -19.60
N MET A 156 0.87 10.77 -20.80
CA MET A 156 0.90 9.36 -21.20
C MET A 156 1.85 8.53 -20.35
N ILE A 157 3.04 9.06 -19.98
CA ILE A 157 3.96 8.40 -19.05
C ILE A 157 3.26 8.23 -17.68
N LEU A 158 2.66 9.30 -17.16
CA LEU A 158 1.99 9.29 -15.85
C LEU A 158 0.82 8.31 -15.78
N GLN A 159 0.15 8.07 -16.91
CA GLN A 159 -0.90 7.06 -17.04
C GLN A 159 -0.34 5.64 -17.15
N ARG A 160 0.71 5.43 -17.96
CA ARG A 160 1.24 4.08 -18.25
C ARG A 160 2.20 3.54 -17.18
N MET A 161 2.85 4.41 -16.41
CA MET A 161 3.86 4.02 -15.42
C MET A 161 3.35 2.98 -14.42
N TRP A 162 2.05 2.96 -14.10
CA TRP A 162 1.44 2.02 -13.16
C TRP A 162 1.51 0.54 -13.59
N LYS A 163 1.85 0.28 -14.85
CA LYS A 163 2.13 -1.07 -15.38
C LYS A 163 3.58 -1.53 -15.13
N TYR A 164 4.45 -0.61 -14.71
CA TYR A 164 5.90 -0.83 -14.50
C TYR A 164 6.30 -0.61 -13.06
N ASN A 165 5.63 0.33 -12.40
CA ASN A 165 5.83 0.71 -11.02
C ASN A 165 5.85 -0.49 -10.09
N GLN A 166 6.72 -0.43 -9.10
CA GLN A 166 6.74 -1.22 -7.88
C GLN A 166 6.93 -0.26 -6.70
N THR A 167 6.81 -0.73 -5.46
CA THR A 167 6.89 0.14 -4.29
C THR A 167 7.62 -0.49 -3.13
N TYR A 168 8.19 0.37 -2.29
CA TYR A 168 8.68 0.09 -0.96
C TYR A 168 8.44 1.33 -0.09
N THR A 169 8.51 1.18 1.23
CA THR A 169 8.26 2.28 2.15
C THR A 169 9.51 2.57 2.96
N LEU A 170 9.85 3.85 3.11
CA LEU A 170 10.98 4.31 3.94
C LEU A 170 10.47 5.27 5.01
N ALA A 171 11.18 5.35 6.14
CA ALA A 171 10.94 6.40 7.12
C ALA A 171 11.15 7.78 6.47
N THR A 172 10.31 8.76 6.82
CA THR A 172 10.38 10.11 6.25
C THR A 172 11.07 11.08 7.21
N ASP A 173 11.97 11.91 6.68
CA ASP A 173 12.62 13.00 7.42
C ASP A 173 11.72 14.24 7.56
N GLN A 174 10.48 14.20 7.03
CA GLN A 174 9.53 15.33 7.05
C GLN A 174 8.84 15.54 8.42
N ILE A 175 9.32 14.85 9.45
CA ILE A 175 8.76 14.83 10.79
C ILE A 175 9.76 15.49 11.72
N ASP A 176 9.26 16.32 12.63
CA ASP A 176 10.05 16.82 13.74
C ASP A 176 9.93 15.85 14.92
N PRO A 177 10.99 15.11 15.30
CA PRO A 177 10.95 14.17 16.42
C PRO A 177 10.55 14.80 17.76
N LEU A 178 10.66 16.14 17.89
CA LEU A 178 10.26 16.87 19.10
C LEU A 178 8.74 17.13 19.17
N ASN A 179 8.06 17.18 18.03
CA ASN A 179 6.64 17.58 17.95
C ASN A 179 5.71 16.47 17.46
N ASP A 180 6.25 15.42 16.87
CA ASP A 180 5.50 14.31 16.30
C ASP A 180 5.74 13.02 17.06
N CYS A 181 4.64 12.36 17.41
CA CYS A 181 4.65 11.25 18.36
C CYS A 181 5.00 9.89 17.74
N GLU A 182 5.07 9.79 16.40
CA GLU A 182 5.29 8.53 15.68
C GLU A 182 6.15 8.71 14.42
N GLU A 183 6.99 7.72 14.12
CA GLU A 183 7.68 7.60 12.83
C GLU A 183 6.66 7.42 11.70
N VAL A 184 6.67 8.32 10.73
CA VAL A 184 5.85 8.21 9.51
C VAL A 184 6.69 7.59 8.41
N TYR A 185 6.12 6.55 7.81
CA TYR A 185 6.70 5.85 6.68
C TYR A 185 6.01 6.35 5.40
N GLU A 186 6.79 6.83 4.43
CA GLU A 186 6.30 7.33 3.15
C GLU A 186 6.65 6.34 2.03
N PRO A 187 5.70 6.02 1.14
CA PRO A 187 5.98 5.10 0.04
C PRO A 187 6.76 5.78 -1.08
N TYR A 188 7.78 5.07 -1.52
CA TYR A 188 8.48 5.34 -2.76
C TYR A 188 7.98 4.37 -3.83
N TRP A 189 7.85 4.89 -5.03
CA TRP A 189 7.55 4.10 -6.20
C TRP A 189 8.77 4.09 -7.11
N TYR A 190 8.98 2.98 -7.78
CA TYR A 190 10.12 2.83 -8.67
C TYR A 190 9.77 2.03 -9.92
N ILE A 191 10.49 2.31 -11.00
CA ILE A 191 10.48 1.55 -12.24
C ILE A 191 11.87 0.93 -12.39
N MET A 192 11.91 -0.39 -12.58
CA MET A 192 13.16 -1.11 -12.85
C MET A 192 13.76 -0.68 -14.18
N ASP A 193 15.04 -0.99 -14.39
CA ASP A 193 15.71 -0.86 -15.67
C ASP A 193 15.01 -1.61 -16.83
N GLU A 194 15.58 -1.48 -18.02
CA GLU A 194 15.11 -2.06 -19.26
C GLU A 194 14.98 -3.58 -19.17
N VAL A 195 15.81 -4.28 -18.40
CA VAL A 195 15.75 -5.74 -18.27
C VAL A 195 14.65 -6.14 -17.29
N GLY A 196 14.65 -5.57 -16.09
CA GLY A 196 13.68 -5.90 -15.06
C GLY A 196 12.25 -5.56 -15.46
N SER A 197 12.07 -4.45 -16.18
CA SER A 197 10.76 -4.01 -16.67
C SER A 197 10.13 -4.96 -17.70
N MET A 198 10.92 -5.82 -18.36
CA MET A 198 10.45 -6.76 -19.37
C MET A 198 10.06 -8.13 -18.81
N ILE A 199 10.24 -8.36 -17.50
CA ILE A 199 9.74 -9.57 -16.85
C ILE A 199 8.20 -9.48 -16.76
N ARG A 200 7.50 -10.35 -17.51
CA ARG A 200 6.04 -10.37 -17.57
C ARG A 200 5.43 -11.10 -16.38
N HIS A 201 4.12 -10.91 -16.21
CA HIS A 201 3.36 -11.66 -15.23
C HIS A 201 2.99 -13.04 -15.77
N SER A 202 3.11 -14.06 -14.94
CA SER A 202 2.27 -15.25 -15.03
C SER A 202 1.85 -15.65 -13.63
N ASP A 203 0.70 -16.32 -13.49
CA ASP A 203 0.29 -16.97 -12.26
C ASP A 203 0.35 -18.51 -12.35
N THR A 204 0.65 -19.07 -13.53
CA THR A 204 0.80 -20.51 -13.77
C THR A 204 2.21 -20.93 -14.18
N ASN A 205 2.93 -20.08 -14.91
CA ASN A 205 4.24 -20.38 -15.50
C ASN A 205 5.35 -19.54 -14.87
N VAL A 206 5.23 -19.22 -13.58
CA VAL A 206 6.23 -18.43 -12.86
C VAL A 206 7.53 -19.22 -12.81
N ASN A 207 8.64 -18.60 -13.24
CA ASN A 207 9.96 -19.23 -13.20
C ASN A 207 11.04 -18.35 -12.54
N LEU A 208 10.73 -17.08 -12.25
CA LEU A 208 11.58 -16.17 -11.48
C LEU A 208 10.86 -15.61 -10.24
N ASN A 209 11.62 -15.50 -9.14
CA ASN A 209 11.31 -14.57 -8.07
C ASN A 209 11.86 -13.18 -8.40
N CYS A 210 11.21 -12.15 -7.86
CA CYS A 210 11.67 -10.77 -7.95
C CYS A 210 11.23 -10.02 -6.71
N VAL A 211 12.18 -9.45 -5.96
CA VAL A 211 11.90 -8.72 -4.71
C VAL A 211 12.69 -7.43 -4.64
N SER A 212 12.20 -6.43 -3.91
CA SER A 212 12.99 -5.24 -3.55
C SER A 212 13.90 -5.58 -2.38
N PHE A 213 15.18 -5.20 -2.46
CA PHE A 213 16.18 -5.46 -1.42
C PHE A 213 16.99 -4.19 -1.14
N TYR A 214 17.09 -3.80 0.13
CA TYR A 214 17.83 -2.61 0.54
C TYR A 214 19.23 -3.01 0.96
N PHE A 215 20.25 -2.43 0.34
CA PHE A 215 21.63 -2.68 0.74
C PHE A 215 22.17 -1.54 1.59
N GLN A 216 22.13 -1.73 2.91
CA GLN A 216 22.46 -0.70 3.89
C GLN A 216 23.82 0.00 3.66
N PRO A 217 24.94 -0.69 3.33
CA PRO A 217 26.25 -0.05 3.19
C PRO A 217 26.30 1.02 2.10
N SER A 218 25.64 0.77 0.97
CA SER A 218 25.55 1.72 -0.16
C SER A 218 24.31 2.62 -0.10
N GLN A 219 23.38 2.34 0.82
CA GLN A 219 22.04 2.94 0.89
C GLN A 219 21.24 2.83 -0.41
N THR A 220 21.45 1.75 -1.16
CA THR A 220 20.84 1.54 -2.48
C THR A 220 19.70 0.51 -2.39
N MET A 221 18.62 0.76 -3.11
CA MET A 221 17.56 -0.21 -3.33
C MET A 221 17.78 -0.92 -4.67
N TYR A 222 17.83 -2.26 -4.61
CA TYR A 222 17.91 -3.12 -5.79
C TYR A 222 16.61 -3.88 -5.95
N SER A 223 16.31 -4.27 -7.19
CA SER A 223 15.44 -5.42 -7.43
C SER A 223 16.32 -6.66 -7.59
N VAL A 224 16.04 -7.71 -6.83
CA VAL A 224 16.80 -8.96 -6.85
C VAL A 224 15.96 -10.05 -7.48
N ILE A 225 16.51 -10.72 -8.50
CA ILE A 225 15.84 -11.83 -9.20
C ILE A 225 16.65 -13.12 -9.11
N TRP A 226 15.96 -14.25 -9.00
CA TRP A 226 16.57 -15.59 -9.01
C TRP A 226 15.55 -16.62 -9.51
N PRO A 227 15.99 -17.73 -10.13
CA PRO A 227 15.11 -18.76 -10.65
C PRO A 227 14.49 -19.59 -9.52
N ILE A 228 13.24 -20.01 -9.71
CA ILE A 228 12.55 -20.92 -8.77
C ILE A 228 12.53 -22.37 -9.27
N GLU A 229 12.74 -22.55 -10.57
CA GLU A 229 12.82 -23.84 -11.24
C GLU A 229 13.90 -23.79 -12.34
N ILE A 230 14.19 -24.94 -12.94
CA ILE A 230 15.11 -25.00 -14.07
C ILE A 230 14.47 -24.29 -15.26
N ILE A 231 15.16 -23.29 -15.82
CA ILE A 231 14.68 -22.53 -16.97
C ILE A 231 15.50 -22.96 -18.20
N PRO A 232 14.87 -23.57 -19.22
CA PRO A 232 15.58 -23.95 -20.44
C PRO A 232 16.10 -22.72 -21.21
N PRO A 233 17.02 -22.93 -22.16
CA PRO A 233 17.43 -21.88 -23.12
C PRO A 233 16.23 -21.31 -23.88
N TYR A 234 16.34 -20.05 -24.33
CA TYR A 234 15.34 -19.34 -25.13
C TYR A 234 13.91 -19.37 -24.56
N THR A 235 13.80 -19.45 -23.23
CA THR A 235 12.53 -19.53 -22.52
C THR A 235 12.20 -18.17 -21.90
N GLU A 236 10.96 -17.74 -22.13
CA GLU A 236 10.46 -16.52 -21.52
C GLU A 236 10.44 -16.59 -19.99
N CYS A 237 10.80 -15.47 -19.38
CA CYS A 237 10.85 -15.30 -17.94
C CYS A 237 9.58 -14.61 -17.40
N PHE A 238 8.94 -15.25 -16.43
CA PHE A 238 7.74 -14.77 -15.76
C PHE A 238 7.95 -14.67 -14.26
N ARG A 239 7.36 -13.62 -13.68
CA ARG A 239 7.21 -13.47 -12.24
C ARG A 239 5.74 -13.36 -11.85
N ASN A 240 5.42 -13.60 -10.59
CA ASN A 240 4.11 -13.22 -10.06
C ASN A 240 4.12 -11.74 -9.67
N TYR A 241 3.18 -10.94 -10.18
CA TYR A 241 3.05 -9.53 -9.76
C TYR A 241 2.34 -9.39 -8.42
N LEU A 242 1.65 -10.45 -7.96
CA LEU A 242 1.03 -10.49 -6.65
C LEU A 242 1.96 -11.22 -5.67
N TYR A 243 2.55 -10.46 -4.75
CA TYR A 243 3.48 -10.98 -3.73
C TYR A 243 2.83 -11.91 -2.70
N THR A 244 1.51 -11.82 -2.52
CA THR A 244 0.76 -12.59 -1.52
C THR A 244 -0.06 -13.70 -2.17
N ASN A 245 -0.12 -14.86 -1.53
CA ASN A 245 -1.05 -15.94 -1.87
C ASN A 245 -2.49 -15.48 -1.63
N GLN A 246 -3.05 -14.76 -2.59
CA GLN A 246 -4.41 -14.25 -2.52
C GLN A 246 -5.38 -15.41 -2.81
N THR A 247 -6.11 -15.83 -1.79
CA THR A 247 -7.10 -16.92 -1.90
C THR A 247 -8.41 -16.44 -2.52
N ASP A 248 -8.73 -15.15 -2.38
CA ASP A 248 -9.88 -14.53 -3.05
C ASP A 248 -9.57 -14.32 -4.53
N VAL A 249 -10.20 -15.15 -5.37
CA VAL A 249 -10.05 -15.15 -6.83
C VAL A 249 -10.53 -13.84 -7.45
N ILE A 250 -11.59 -13.22 -6.93
CA ILE A 250 -12.11 -11.96 -7.47
C ILE A 250 -11.11 -10.85 -7.17
N LEU A 251 -10.66 -10.76 -5.92
CA LEU A 251 -9.67 -9.77 -5.51
C LEU A 251 -8.34 -9.96 -6.26
N LYS A 252 -7.90 -11.21 -6.45
CA LYS A 252 -6.72 -11.55 -7.27
C LYS A 252 -6.87 -11.00 -8.69
N ASN A 253 -7.98 -11.31 -9.35
CA ASN A 253 -8.23 -10.88 -10.74
C ASN A 253 -8.34 -9.35 -10.85
N VAL A 254 -9.02 -8.71 -9.90
CA VAL A 254 -9.14 -7.23 -9.87
C VAL A 254 -7.79 -6.55 -9.72
N LYS A 255 -6.91 -7.06 -8.86
CA LYS A 255 -5.54 -6.52 -8.72
C LYS A 255 -4.72 -6.66 -10.00
N LEU A 256 -4.96 -7.69 -10.81
CA LEU A 256 -4.25 -7.92 -12.07
C LEU A 256 -4.76 -7.05 -13.24
N LEU A 257 -5.91 -6.39 -13.09
CA LEU A 257 -6.53 -5.63 -14.19
C LEU A 257 -5.65 -4.52 -14.75
N THR A 258 -4.74 -3.95 -13.95
CA THR A 258 -3.75 -2.95 -14.38
C THR A 258 -2.97 -3.41 -15.60
N TRP A 259 -2.65 -4.71 -15.69
CA TRP A 259 -1.88 -5.28 -16.78
C TRP A 259 -2.72 -6.03 -17.80
N ASN A 260 -4.05 -6.06 -17.67
CA ASN A 260 -4.91 -6.60 -18.71
C ASN A 260 -5.24 -5.56 -19.79
N ARG A 261 -5.61 -6.05 -20.97
CA ARG A 261 -6.21 -5.22 -22.02
C ARG A 261 -7.41 -4.45 -21.48
N ILE A 262 -7.54 -3.20 -21.91
CA ILE A 262 -8.68 -2.34 -21.54
C ILE A 262 -10.00 -3.01 -21.93
N SER A 263 -10.08 -3.62 -23.12
CA SER A 263 -11.28 -4.34 -23.58
C SER A 263 -11.65 -5.51 -22.64
N TYR A 264 -10.67 -6.33 -22.26
CA TYR A 264 -10.86 -7.43 -21.30
C TYR A 264 -11.28 -6.89 -19.93
N ARG A 265 -10.57 -5.88 -19.41
CA ARG A 265 -10.87 -5.24 -18.12
C ARG A 265 -12.31 -4.75 -18.04
N LYS A 266 -12.74 -3.96 -19.03
CA LYS A 266 -14.12 -3.42 -19.07
C LYS A 266 -15.14 -4.56 -19.14
N LYS A 267 -14.89 -5.58 -19.96
CA LYS A 267 -15.75 -6.78 -20.06
C LYS A 267 -15.83 -7.53 -18.73
N TYR A 268 -14.70 -7.75 -18.08
CA TYR A 268 -14.60 -8.46 -16.80
C TYR A 268 -15.40 -7.74 -15.71
N LEU A 269 -15.19 -6.43 -15.52
CA LEU A 269 -15.88 -5.63 -14.50
C LEU A 269 -17.39 -5.56 -14.74
N ARG A 270 -17.84 -5.40 -16.00
CA ARG A 270 -19.27 -5.44 -16.35
C ARG A 270 -19.89 -6.81 -16.08
N ASN A 271 -19.17 -7.90 -16.38
CA ASN A 271 -19.62 -9.25 -16.09
C ASN A 271 -19.70 -9.49 -14.58
N LEU A 272 -18.73 -9.00 -13.82
CA LEU A 272 -18.73 -9.11 -12.36
C LEU A 272 -19.98 -8.42 -11.77
N LEU A 273 -20.31 -7.21 -12.22
CA LEU A 273 -21.55 -6.52 -11.83
C LEU A 273 -22.82 -7.30 -12.20
N LYS A 274 -22.86 -7.89 -13.40
CA LYS A 274 -24.06 -8.54 -13.94
C LYS A 274 -24.33 -9.90 -13.31
N PHE A 275 -23.27 -10.67 -13.06
CA PHE A 275 -23.38 -12.09 -12.69
C PHE A 275 -23.06 -12.37 -11.23
N ASP A 276 -22.23 -11.56 -10.58
CA ASP A 276 -21.91 -11.72 -9.17
C ASP A 276 -22.80 -10.83 -8.30
N LYS A 277 -24.01 -11.31 -8.04
CA LYS A 277 -24.96 -10.64 -7.15
C LYS A 277 -24.48 -10.56 -5.71
N SER A 278 -23.43 -11.30 -5.34
CA SER A 278 -22.93 -11.36 -3.97
C SER A 278 -21.88 -10.30 -3.65
N LEU A 279 -21.32 -9.64 -4.67
CA LEU A 279 -20.24 -8.67 -4.54
C LEU A 279 -20.53 -7.57 -3.51
N PHE A 280 -21.79 -7.11 -3.44
CA PHE A 280 -22.25 -6.06 -2.52
C PHE A 280 -23.00 -6.59 -1.29
N ASN A 281 -23.04 -7.91 -1.07
CA ASN A 281 -23.73 -8.49 0.09
C ASN A 281 -22.93 -8.30 1.39
N THR A 282 -21.61 -8.21 1.30
CA THR A 282 -20.74 -8.04 2.46
C THR A 282 -20.85 -6.61 2.98
N LYS A 283 -21.50 -6.46 4.13
CA LYS A 283 -21.66 -5.17 4.82
C LYS A 283 -20.53 -4.96 5.82
N LEU A 284 -19.43 -4.37 5.36
CA LEU A 284 -18.26 -4.10 6.20
C LEU A 284 -18.59 -3.22 7.41
N GLU A 285 -19.60 -2.36 7.31
CA GLU A 285 -20.07 -1.57 8.43
C GLU A 285 -20.56 -2.41 9.61
N TYR A 286 -20.82 -3.71 9.44
CA TYR A 286 -21.19 -4.64 10.52
C TYR A 286 -20.11 -5.69 10.83
N ASN A 287 -18.92 -5.59 10.22
CA ASN A 287 -17.83 -6.53 10.46
C ASN A 287 -17.13 -6.25 11.80
N LYS A 288 -17.47 -7.01 12.84
CA LYS A 288 -16.92 -6.85 14.20
C LYS A 288 -15.40 -6.98 14.24
N ASP A 289 -14.82 -7.92 13.50
CA ASP A 289 -13.38 -8.19 13.53
C ASP A 289 -12.57 -7.00 13.03
N LEU A 290 -13.12 -6.24 12.08
CA LEU A 290 -12.49 -5.02 11.58
C LEU A 290 -12.39 -3.95 12.67
N PHE A 291 -13.50 -3.69 13.38
CA PHE A 291 -13.52 -2.74 14.50
C PHE A 291 -12.57 -3.21 15.62
N LEU A 292 -12.64 -4.50 16.00
CA LEU A 292 -11.77 -5.08 17.02
C LEU A 292 -10.28 -4.97 16.70
N LYS A 293 -9.87 -5.15 15.44
CA LYS A 293 -8.46 -4.99 15.03
C LYS A 293 -7.95 -3.56 15.16
N CYS A 294 -8.84 -2.57 15.06
CA CYS A 294 -8.47 -1.18 15.24
C CYS A 294 -8.35 -0.80 16.73
N HIS A 295 -8.85 -1.64 17.64
CA HIS A 295 -8.73 -1.45 19.08
C HIS A 295 -7.44 -2.12 19.56
N LYS A 296 -6.53 -1.34 20.14
CA LYS A 296 -5.33 -1.85 20.80
C LYS A 296 -5.40 -1.46 22.27
N ASN A 297 -5.88 -2.39 23.11
CA ASN A 297 -5.89 -2.23 24.57
C ASN A 297 -6.73 -1.06 25.11
N ASP A 298 -7.67 -0.51 24.33
CA ASP A 298 -8.63 0.53 24.73
C ASP A 298 -9.72 0.03 25.71
N ASP A 299 -9.48 -1.08 26.41
CA ASP A 299 -10.47 -1.72 27.27
C ASP A 299 -10.91 -0.77 28.38
N TYR A 300 -12.18 -0.40 28.34
CA TYR A 300 -12.84 0.44 29.33
C TYR A 300 -13.55 -0.41 30.37
N ILE A 301 -13.34 -0.09 31.64
CA ILE A 301 -14.11 -0.65 32.75
C ILE A 301 -15.20 0.35 33.10
N GLU A 302 -16.48 -0.04 32.97
CA GLU A 302 -17.60 0.73 33.52
C GLU A 302 -17.48 0.79 35.04
N THR A 303 -16.81 1.82 35.55
CA THR A 303 -16.75 2.12 36.97
C THR A 303 -17.90 3.07 37.30
N THR A 304 -18.87 2.57 38.06
CA THR A 304 -20.03 3.33 38.59
C THR A 304 -19.67 4.31 39.71
N SER A 305 -18.40 4.69 39.83
CA SER A 305 -17.94 5.62 40.86
C SER A 305 -18.45 7.02 40.55
N VAL A 306 -19.53 7.39 41.24
CA VAL A 306 -20.08 8.74 41.28
C VAL A 306 -18.96 9.69 41.71
N ILE A 307 -18.57 10.61 40.82
CA ILE A 307 -17.66 11.71 41.14
C ILE A 307 -18.33 12.53 42.24
N SER A 308 -17.79 12.50 43.46
CA SER A 308 -18.23 13.39 44.52
C SER A 308 -17.81 14.82 44.16
N SER A 309 -18.76 15.60 43.66
CA SER A 309 -18.59 17.00 43.26
C SER A 309 -18.40 17.92 44.47
N ASN A 310 -17.25 17.85 45.14
CA ASN A 310 -16.83 18.85 46.11
C ASN A 310 -15.61 19.57 45.52
N THR A 311 -15.87 20.48 44.58
CA THR A 311 -14.86 21.18 43.76
C THR A 311 -14.34 22.46 44.39
N ASP A 312 -14.94 22.92 45.49
CA ASP A 312 -14.56 24.17 46.13
C ASP A 312 -13.25 23.96 46.92
N ASN A 313 -12.12 24.36 46.31
CA ASN A 313 -10.71 24.30 46.77
C ASN A 313 -9.84 23.12 46.28
N GLN A 314 -10.21 22.39 45.21
CA GLN A 314 -9.34 21.34 44.70
C GLN A 314 -8.28 21.89 43.73
N LEU A 315 -7.00 21.74 44.09
CA LEU A 315 -5.88 21.97 43.19
C LEU A 315 -5.70 20.73 42.29
N PHE A 316 -5.81 20.90 40.98
CA PHE A 316 -5.66 19.83 39.99
C PHE A 316 -4.23 19.74 39.49
N LYS A 317 -3.60 18.59 39.71
CA LYS A 317 -2.28 18.28 39.16
C LYS A 317 -2.42 17.85 37.71
N VAL A 318 -1.68 18.48 36.79
CA VAL A 318 -1.77 18.24 35.35
C VAL A 318 -0.43 17.76 34.82
N TYR A 319 -0.43 16.59 34.17
CA TYR A 319 0.69 16.18 33.32
C TYR A 319 0.38 16.55 31.87
N THR A 320 1.33 17.17 31.17
CA THR A 320 1.20 17.41 29.73
C THR A 320 2.52 17.43 28.98
N ASP A 321 2.50 16.85 27.78
CA ASP A 321 3.57 16.93 26.78
C ASP A 321 3.31 18.05 25.74
N ASN A 322 2.24 18.82 25.88
CA ASN A 322 1.86 19.87 24.95
C ASN A 322 2.31 21.26 25.45
N GLU A 323 3.21 21.91 24.72
CA GLU A 323 3.74 23.24 25.07
C GLU A 323 2.67 24.34 25.08
N LEU A 324 1.62 24.25 24.24
CA LEU A 324 0.52 25.22 24.27
C LEU A 324 -0.31 25.08 25.55
N VAL A 325 -0.49 23.86 26.05
CA VAL A 325 -1.18 23.65 27.33
C VAL A 325 -0.36 24.25 28.47
N LYS A 326 0.96 24.04 28.47
CA LYS A 326 1.87 24.68 29.44
C LYS A 326 1.79 26.21 29.37
N GLN A 327 1.67 26.77 28.17
CA GLN A 327 1.63 28.21 27.97
C GLN A 327 0.31 28.86 28.39
N PHE A 328 -0.83 28.18 28.18
CA PHE A 328 -2.16 28.81 28.29
C PHE A 328 -2.99 28.35 29.49
N LEU A 329 -2.65 27.25 30.16
CA LEU A 329 -3.32 26.81 31.39
C LEU A 329 -2.73 27.54 32.61
N ASN A 330 -3.11 28.82 32.77
CA ASN A 330 -2.55 29.73 33.78
C ASN A 330 -3.45 29.94 35.01
N ASP A 331 -4.57 29.22 35.10
CA ASP A 331 -5.50 29.37 36.22
C ASP A 331 -4.93 28.73 37.50
N SER A 332 -5.09 29.41 38.65
CA SER A 332 -4.52 29.02 39.94
C SER A 332 -5.02 27.68 40.49
N HIS A 333 -6.11 27.13 39.93
CA HIS A 333 -6.61 25.82 40.30
C HIS A 333 -5.80 24.66 39.69
N TYR A 334 -4.83 24.94 38.81
CA TYR A 334 -4.02 23.92 38.15
C TYR A 334 -2.54 24.03 38.53
N GLN A 335 -1.89 22.88 38.72
CA GLN A 335 -0.46 22.79 38.97
C GLN A 335 0.15 21.73 38.04
N PHE A 336 1.21 22.07 37.31
CA PHE A 336 1.91 21.09 36.48
C PHE A 336 2.74 20.12 37.32
N VAL A 337 2.78 18.86 36.89
CA VAL A 337 3.63 17.80 37.46
C VAL A 337 4.37 17.06 36.35
N ASP A 338 5.59 16.61 36.65
CA ASP A 338 6.44 15.89 35.70
C ASP A 338 6.18 14.37 35.70
N ASN A 339 5.51 13.85 36.72
CA ASN A 339 5.19 12.43 36.86
C ASN A 339 3.69 12.18 36.63
N ILE A 340 3.37 11.23 35.73
CA ILE A 340 1.99 10.82 35.41
C ILE A 340 1.30 10.25 36.65
N ASP A 341 2.02 9.50 37.49
CA ASP A 341 1.45 8.85 38.69
C ASP A 341 0.93 9.84 39.75
N GLU A 342 1.36 11.11 39.66
CA GLU A 342 0.96 12.18 40.57
C GLU A 342 -0.15 13.06 40.01
N CYS A 343 -0.52 12.90 38.73
CA CYS A 343 -1.46 13.78 38.06
C CYS A 343 -2.91 13.41 38.36
N ASN A 344 -3.78 14.43 38.39
CA ASN A 344 -5.22 14.28 38.36
C ASN A 344 -5.76 14.35 36.92
N ILE A 345 -5.05 15.05 36.04
CA ILE A 345 -5.39 15.23 34.64
C ILE A 345 -4.19 14.84 33.79
N LEU A 346 -4.36 13.81 32.96
CA LEU A 346 -3.43 13.42 31.92
C LEU A 346 -3.86 14.08 30.61
N PHE A 347 -3.18 15.16 30.22
CA PHE A 347 -3.38 15.83 28.94
C PHE A 347 -2.21 15.55 28.02
N THR A 348 -2.33 14.55 27.14
CA THR A 348 -1.24 14.15 26.24
C THR A 348 -1.65 14.21 24.77
N MET A 349 -0.68 14.51 23.91
CA MET A 349 -0.79 14.40 22.47
C MET A 349 -0.63 12.96 21.96
N LYS A 350 0.01 12.09 22.76
CA LYS A 350 0.21 10.67 22.43
C LYS A 350 -1.07 9.89 22.65
N HIS A 351 -1.33 8.89 21.80
CA HIS A 351 -2.46 7.99 21.98
C HIS A 351 -2.38 7.25 23.32
N ILE A 352 -3.46 7.30 24.09
CA ILE A 352 -3.57 6.56 25.35
C ILE A 352 -3.94 5.11 25.02
N GLU A 353 -3.00 4.18 25.09
CA GLU A 353 -3.25 2.76 24.76
C GLU A 353 -3.74 1.92 25.94
N ASN A 354 -3.54 2.35 27.19
CA ASN A 354 -3.76 1.48 28.37
C ASN A 354 -4.73 2.09 29.37
N TYR A 355 -5.91 2.47 28.89
CA TYR A 355 -6.99 3.02 29.72
C TYR A 355 -7.27 2.16 30.94
N ARG A 356 -7.31 0.82 30.76
CA ARG A 356 -7.55 -0.12 31.84
C ARG A 356 -6.59 0.04 33.01
N HIS A 357 -5.28 0.07 32.74
CA HIS A 357 -4.27 0.24 33.78
C HIS A 357 -4.48 1.53 34.57
N TYR A 358 -4.73 2.64 33.87
CA TYR A 358 -4.94 3.92 34.52
C TYR A 358 -6.23 3.96 35.35
N MET A 359 -7.32 3.34 34.88
CA MET A 359 -8.58 3.29 35.63
C MET A 359 -8.49 2.39 36.87
N GLU A 360 -7.74 1.28 36.80
CA GLU A 360 -7.54 0.37 37.94
C GLU A 360 -6.67 1.00 39.05
N ASN A 361 -5.65 1.79 38.68
CA ASN A 361 -4.71 2.39 39.64
C ASN A 361 -5.08 3.82 40.05
N TYR A 362 -5.72 4.59 39.15
CA TYR A 362 -6.04 6.01 39.30
C TYR A 362 -7.48 6.31 38.86
N PRO A 363 -8.50 5.79 39.56
CA PRO A 363 -9.90 5.83 39.13
C PRO A 363 -10.51 7.24 39.00
N GLN A 364 -9.87 8.26 39.56
CA GLN A 364 -10.29 9.67 39.47
C GLN A 364 -9.52 10.47 38.42
N MET A 365 -8.58 9.85 37.71
CA MET A 365 -7.80 10.54 36.71
C MET A 365 -8.66 10.90 35.50
N MET A 366 -8.50 12.13 35.02
CA MET A 366 -9.19 12.66 33.84
C MET A 366 -8.25 12.60 32.64
N PHE A 367 -8.81 12.31 31.46
CA PHE A 367 -8.07 12.19 30.21
C PHE A 367 -8.60 13.18 29.17
N ASN A 368 -7.75 13.65 28.27
CA ASN A 368 -8.13 14.48 27.14
C ASN A 368 -8.54 13.68 25.88
N GLN A 369 -8.66 12.35 25.98
CA GLN A 369 -9.00 11.42 24.90
C GLN A 369 -10.02 10.40 25.42
N PHE A 370 -10.90 9.92 24.53
CA PHE A 370 -11.89 8.90 24.89
C PHE A 370 -11.45 7.49 24.45
N PRO A 371 -11.68 6.46 25.28
CA PRO A 371 -11.60 5.07 24.84
C PRO A 371 -12.45 4.88 23.58
N TYR A 372 -11.92 4.16 22.59
CA TYR A 372 -12.59 3.88 21.31
C TYR A 372 -12.89 5.11 20.42
N GLU A 373 -12.28 6.28 20.66
CA GLU A 373 -12.49 7.46 19.81
C GLU A 373 -12.03 7.28 18.36
N ASN A 374 -11.14 6.30 18.13
CA ASN A 374 -10.69 5.86 16.81
C ASN A 374 -11.85 5.57 15.84
N ILE A 375 -13.04 5.24 16.36
CA ILE A 375 -14.24 5.00 15.57
C ILE A 375 -14.65 6.21 14.71
N VAL A 376 -14.32 7.43 15.12
CA VAL A 376 -14.56 8.68 14.38
C VAL A 376 -13.29 9.37 13.90
N THR A 377 -12.15 9.17 14.57
CA THR A 377 -10.88 9.81 14.17
C THR A 377 -10.13 9.03 13.09
N ASN A 378 -10.38 7.72 12.95
CA ASN A 378 -9.87 6.92 11.83
C ASN A 378 -10.75 7.07 10.58
N LYS A 379 -10.14 7.38 9.43
CA LYS A 379 -10.87 7.67 8.18
C LYS A 379 -11.68 6.47 7.67
N GLU A 380 -11.17 5.25 7.88
CA GLU A 380 -11.86 4.02 7.52
C GLU A 380 -13.09 3.83 8.41
N LEU A 381 -12.91 3.82 9.73
CA LEU A 381 -13.98 3.56 10.68
C LEU A 381 -15.07 4.61 10.61
N LEU A 382 -14.71 5.89 10.48
CA LEU A 382 -15.66 6.99 10.28
C LEU A 382 -16.56 6.71 9.06
N SER A 383 -15.95 6.30 7.93
CA SER A 383 -16.70 6.02 6.71
C SER A 383 -17.66 4.85 6.89
N LEU A 384 -17.26 3.79 7.58
CA LEU A 384 -18.08 2.60 7.80
C LEU A 384 -19.22 2.86 8.79
N VAL A 385 -18.94 3.55 9.90
CA VAL A 385 -19.98 3.89 10.89
C VAL A 385 -21.02 4.81 10.30
N ALA A 386 -20.60 5.82 9.52
CA ALA A 386 -21.52 6.72 8.85
C ALA A 386 -22.43 6.00 7.83
N ARG A 387 -21.96 4.94 7.16
CA ARG A 387 -22.82 4.12 6.26
C ARG A 387 -23.98 3.44 6.99
N ARG A 388 -23.87 3.18 8.30
CA ARG A 388 -24.98 2.61 9.12
C ARG A 388 -26.21 3.51 9.17
N TRP A 389 -26.08 4.80 8.83
CA TRP A 389 -27.18 5.76 8.75
C TRP A 389 -28.35 5.28 7.86
N LYS A 390 -28.06 4.53 6.79
CA LYS A 390 -29.06 3.93 5.88
C LYS A 390 -30.12 3.12 6.61
N HIS A 391 -29.69 2.34 7.59
CA HIS A 391 -30.58 1.48 8.37
C HIS A 391 -31.49 2.28 9.30
N ILE A 392 -31.08 3.47 9.71
CA ILE A 392 -31.92 4.40 10.49
C ILE A 392 -33.04 4.95 9.60
N GLN A 393 -32.74 5.30 8.34
CA GLN A 393 -33.76 5.81 7.41
C GLN A 393 -34.73 4.73 6.93
N LYS A 394 -34.24 3.54 6.55
CA LYS A 394 -35.11 2.41 6.17
C LYS A 394 -36.07 2.02 7.30
N ARG A 395 -35.63 2.03 8.57
CA ARG A 395 -36.50 1.78 9.74
C ARG A 395 -37.58 2.84 9.96
N LYS A 396 -37.32 4.10 9.61
CA LYS A 396 -38.31 5.20 9.69
C LYS A 396 -39.35 5.14 8.57
N ILE A 397 -38.97 4.59 7.41
CA ILE A 397 -39.87 4.44 6.26
C ILE A 397 -40.73 3.18 6.41
N SER A 398 -40.19 2.07 6.91
CA SER A 398 -40.96 0.84 7.15
C SER A 398 -42.00 0.92 8.28
N SER A 399 -42.10 2.05 8.99
CA SER A 399 -43.21 2.34 9.91
C SER A 399 -44.38 3.09 9.26
N ASN A 400 -44.25 3.47 7.99
CA ASN A 400 -45.32 4.06 7.17
C ASN A 400 -45.46 3.19 5.90
N GLU A 401 -46.48 2.35 5.85
CA GLU A 401 -46.78 1.45 4.70
C GLU A 401 -46.96 2.24 3.39
N ASP A 402 -46.37 1.72 2.31
CA ASP A 402 -47.07 1.25 1.10
C ASP A 402 -46.03 0.85 0.04
N GLU A 403 -45.89 -0.47 -0.16
CA GLU A 403 -45.11 -1.08 -1.23
C GLU A 403 -45.88 -0.91 -2.55
N ASP A 404 -45.52 0.10 -3.34
CA ASP A 404 -45.85 0.09 -4.77
C ASP A 404 -44.92 1.01 -5.56
N ASP A 405 -43.84 0.46 -6.11
CA ASP A 405 -43.35 0.90 -7.44
C ASP A 405 -42.41 -0.14 -8.07
N THR A 406 -43.02 -1.19 -8.61
CA THR A 406 -42.34 -2.17 -9.46
C THR A 406 -42.24 -1.64 -10.88
N ASN A 407 -41.26 -0.76 -11.20
CA ASN A 407 -40.73 -0.60 -12.58
C ASN A 407 -39.53 0.34 -12.79
N SER A 408 -38.90 0.91 -11.76
CA SER A 408 -37.58 1.52 -11.95
C SER A 408 -36.52 0.42 -12.09
N LYS A 409 -35.63 0.51 -13.09
CA LYS A 409 -34.41 -0.33 -13.13
C LYS A 409 -33.72 -0.16 -11.78
N LEU A 410 -33.80 -1.17 -10.91
CA LEU A 410 -33.26 -1.11 -9.56
C LEU A 410 -31.78 -0.72 -9.67
N ASP A 411 -31.44 0.46 -9.15
CA ASP A 411 -30.07 0.95 -9.15
C ASP A 411 -29.18 -0.10 -8.46
N PRO A 412 -28.24 -0.75 -9.19
CA PRO A 412 -27.43 -1.82 -8.61
C PRO A 412 -26.49 -1.30 -7.51
N PHE A 413 -26.35 0.03 -7.40
CA PHE A 413 -25.57 0.72 -6.39
C PHE A 413 -26.46 1.50 -5.41
N VAL A 414 -27.74 1.14 -5.25
CA VAL A 414 -28.65 1.79 -4.29
C VAL A 414 -28.04 1.85 -2.89
N ASP A 415 -27.42 0.76 -2.45
CA ASP A 415 -26.76 0.70 -1.15
C ASP A 415 -25.46 1.51 -1.13
N VAL A 416 -24.86 1.91 -2.24
CA VAL A 416 -23.74 2.87 -2.28
C VAL A 416 -24.26 4.31 -2.28
N HIS A 417 -25.28 4.59 -3.09
CA HIS A 417 -25.84 5.93 -3.28
C HIS A 417 -26.69 6.42 -2.10
N THR A 418 -27.13 5.53 -1.22
CA THR A 418 -27.92 5.89 -0.01
C THR A 418 -27.06 6.32 1.19
N CYS A 419 -25.75 6.56 1.02
CA CYS A 419 -24.89 7.12 2.07
C CYS A 419 -25.43 8.47 2.59
N PRO A 420 -25.09 8.90 3.82
CA PRO A 420 -25.44 10.22 4.30
C PRO A 420 -25.05 11.30 3.27
N PRO A 421 -25.90 12.28 2.93
CA PRO A 421 -25.61 13.26 1.88
C PRO A 421 -24.32 14.08 2.11
N TRP A 422 -23.91 14.23 3.37
CA TRP A 422 -22.70 14.95 3.76
C TRP A 422 -21.41 14.09 3.65
N LEU A 423 -21.54 12.77 3.48
CA LEU A 423 -20.40 11.87 3.34
C LEU A 423 -20.20 11.51 1.86
N PRO A 424 -19.07 11.88 1.23
CA PRO A 424 -18.79 11.42 -0.12
C PRO A 424 -18.65 9.90 -0.19
N ILE A 425 -19.07 9.30 -1.31
CA ILE A 425 -18.94 7.86 -1.55
C ILE A 425 -17.49 7.44 -1.31
N THR A 426 -17.32 6.48 -0.41
CA THR A 426 -16.01 6.01 0.05
C THR A 426 -16.00 4.50 -0.03
N PHE A 427 -14.84 3.91 -0.34
CA PHE A 427 -14.58 2.47 -0.29
C PHE A 427 -13.27 2.21 0.45
N ASN A 428 -13.19 1.12 1.20
CA ASN A 428 -11.94 0.59 1.72
C ASN A 428 -11.21 -0.20 0.61
N LEU A 429 -9.98 0.17 0.23
CA LEU A 429 -9.29 -0.50 -0.88
C LEU A 429 -8.59 -1.83 -0.51
N ILE A 430 -8.59 -2.24 0.76
CA ILE A 430 -8.21 -3.60 1.17
C ILE A 430 -9.39 -4.55 1.01
N HIS A 431 -10.57 -4.13 1.48
CA HIS A 431 -11.74 -5.00 1.63
C HIS A 431 -12.79 -4.82 0.52
N GLU A 432 -12.81 -3.66 -0.13
CA GLU A 432 -13.82 -3.28 -1.13
C GLU A 432 -13.20 -2.94 -2.51
N LEU A 433 -11.96 -3.37 -2.79
CA LEU A 433 -11.30 -3.09 -4.07
C LEU A 433 -12.12 -3.58 -5.29
N PRO A 434 -12.71 -4.80 -5.28
CA PRO A 434 -13.57 -5.26 -6.37
C PRO A 434 -14.84 -4.42 -6.53
N GLN A 435 -15.50 -4.08 -5.43
CA GLN A 435 -16.70 -3.25 -5.39
C GLN A 435 -16.40 -1.86 -5.97
N PHE A 436 -15.28 -1.27 -5.58
CA PHE A 436 -14.81 0.00 -6.12
C PHE A 436 -14.53 -0.10 -7.62
N ALA A 437 -13.79 -1.11 -8.09
CA ALA A 437 -13.43 -1.25 -9.50
C ALA A 437 -14.68 -1.39 -10.38
N VAL A 438 -15.68 -2.16 -9.94
CA VAL A 438 -16.97 -2.28 -10.60
C VAL A 438 -17.74 -0.95 -10.61
N TYR A 439 -17.77 -0.25 -9.48
CA TYR A 439 -18.43 1.06 -9.39
C TYR A 439 -17.75 2.10 -10.29
N TYR A 440 -16.42 2.11 -10.33
CA TYR A 440 -15.62 2.94 -11.22
C TYR A 440 -15.99 2.69 -12.69
N GLN A 441 -16.06 1.42 -13.11
CA GLN A 441 -16.45 1.06 -14.48
C GLN A 441 -17.87 1.49 -14.81
N TYR A 442 -18.81 1.30 -13.88
CA TYR A 442 -20.18 1.77 -14.05
C TYR A 442 -20.22 3.30 -14.25
N ARG A 443 -19.47 4.06 -13.47
CA ARG A 443 -19.39 5.52 -13.63
C ARG A 443 -18.80 5.91 -14.98
N GLU A 444 -17.76 5.22 -15.41
CA GLU A 444 -17.14 5.45 -16.72
C GLU A 444 -18.13 5.18 -17.87
N ASP A 445 -18.85 4.05 -17.81
CA ASP A 445 -19.85 3.67 -18.81
C ASP A 445 -21.01 4.68 -18.91
N ASN A 446 -21.32 5.36 -17.81
CA ASN A 446 -22.36 6.39 -17.72
C ASN A 446 -21.81 7.83 -17.87
N GLN A 447 -20.54 7.98 -18.27
CA GLN A 447 -19.89 9.29 -18.47
C GLN A 447 -19.92 10.20 -17.23
N LEU A 448 -19.90 9.59 -16.05
CA LEU A 448 -19.86 10.29 -14.78
C LEU A 448 -18.42 10.65 -14.42
N ASP A 449 -18.25 11.75 -13.67
CA ASP A 449 -16.93 12.15 -13.18
C ASP A 449 -16.29 11.04 -12.34
N ASN A 450 -15.03 10.73 -12.62
CA ASN A 450 -14.26 9.67 -11.99
C ASN A 450 -13.00 10.19 -11.30
N HIS A 451 -13.00 11.45 -10.83
CA HIS A 451 -11.95 11.91 -9.94
C HIS A 451 -12.18 11.39 -8.52
N TRP A 452 -11.13 10.77 -7.98
CA TRP A 452 -11.11 10.16 -6.66
C TRP A 452 -9.92 10.70 -5.87
N ILE A 453 -10.10 10.84 -4.55
CA ILE A 453 -9.01 11.10 -3.62
C ILE A 453 -8.75 9.84 -2.82
N ILE A 454 -7.49 9.40 -2.83
CA ILE A 454 -7.01 8.21 -2.14
C ILE A 454 -6.20 8.68 -0.95
N LYS A 455 -6.51 8.11 0.22
CA LYS A 455 -5.91 8.52 1.49
C LYS A 455 -5.49 7.30 2.30
N PRO A 456 -4.34 7.34 2.98
CA PRO A 456 -4.00 6.36 4.00
C PRO A 456 -4.99 6.44 5.16
N THR A 457 -5.28 5.29 5.78
CA THR A 457 -6.26 5.20 6.87
C THR A 457 -5.78 5.93 8.12
N ASN A 458 -4.49 5.82 8.45
CA ASN A 458 -3.87 6.28 9.70
C ASN A 458 -2.93 7.48 9.56
N LEU A 459 -2.40 7.81 8.37
CA LEU A 459 -1.48 8.96 8.24
C LEU A 459 -2.21 10.32 8.21
N THR A 460 -1.51 11.37 8.63
CA THR A 460 -1.98 12.76 8.67
C THR A 460 -1.16 13.65 7.72
N ARG A 461 -1.38 14.98 7.74
CA ARG A 461 -0.61 16.00 6.99
C ARG A 461 -0.57 15.83 5.47
N SER A 462 -1.58 15.19 4.89
CA SER A 462 -1.65 14.90 3.44
C SER A 462 -0.53 14.02 2.90
N ILE A 463 0.23 13.36 3.78
CA ILE A 463 1.26 12.40 3.38
C ILE A 463 0.58 11.25 2.65
N ASP A 464 1.16 10.83 1.52
CA ASP A 464 0.68 9.70 0.72
C ASP A 464 -0.79 9.82 0.26
N MET A 465 -1.27 11.06 0.10
CA MET A 465 -2.55 11.36 -0.51
C MET A 465 -2.41 11.63 -2.01
N SER A 466 -3.34 11.12 -2.80
CA SER A 466 -3.34 11.31 -4.26
C SER A 466 -4.73 11.59 -4.78
N ILE A 467 -4.85 12.50 -5.73
CA ILE A 467 -6.09 12.76 -6.47
C ILE A 467 -5.87 12.29 -7.91
N THR A 468 -6.72 11.39 -8.40
CA THR A 468 -6.56 10.83 -9.74
C THR A 468 -7.87 10.30 -10.27
N ASN A 469 -7.95 10.19 -11.59
CA ASN A 469 -8.97 9.46 -12.33
C ASN A 469 -8.37 8.26 -13.10
N ILE A 470 -7.14 7.85 -12.78
CA ILE A 470 -6.45 6.74 -13.44
C ILE A 470 -6.71 5.47 -12.66
N LEU A 471 -7.55 4.57 -13.17
CA LEU A 471 -7.89 3.32 -12.47
C LEU A 471 -6.65 2.48 -12.14
N ASP A 472 -5.69 2.39 -13.07
CA ASP A 472 -4.44 1.63 -12.90
C ASP A 472 -3.65 2.10 -11.68
N MET A 473 -3.62 3.41 -11.44
CA MET A 473 -3.05 3.99 -10.23
C MET A 473 -3.81 3.53 -8.99
N ILE A 474 -5.13 3.71 -8.98
CA ILE A 474 -5.97 3.43 -7.80
C ILE A 474 -5.90 1.95 -7.39
N LEU A 475 -5.84 1.03 -8.37
CA LEU A 475 -5.73 -0.40 -8.11
C LEU A 475 -4.38 -0.80 -7.48
N ARG A 476 -3.31 -0.07 -7.81
CA ARG A 476 -1.94 -0.33 -7.33
C ARG A 476 -1.67 0.32 -5.98
N LEU A 477 -2.23 1.50 -5.70
CA LEU A 477 -1.95 2.25 -4.47
C LEU A 477 -2.04 1.43 -3.16
N PRO A 478 -2.98 0.47 -2.97
CA PRO A 478 -3.04 -0.36 -1.76
C PRO A 478 -1.81 -1.23 -1.50
N GLU A 479 -0.93 -1.42 -2.48
CA GLU A 479 0.33 -2.16 -2.32
C GLU A 479 1.31 -1.44 -1.39
N SER A 480 1.18 -0.12 -1.26
CA SER A 480 2.02 0.68 -0.37
C SER A 480 1.43 0.84 1.04
N GLY A 481 0.28 0.21 1.31
CA GLY A 481 -0.37 0.19 2.62
C GLY A 481 -1.89 0.40 2.56
N PRO A 482 -2.58 0.27 3.72
CA PRO A 482 -4.03 0.45 3.83
C PRO A 482 -4.51 1.83 3.38
N LYS A 483 -5.48 1.86 2.47
CA LYS A 483 -6.03 3.09 1.89
C LYS A 483 -7.55 3.04 1.76
N ILE A 484 -8.16 4.22 1.86
CA ILE A 484 -9.52 4.46 1.41
C ILE A 484 -9.50 5.25 0.10
N VAL A 485 -10.51 5.02 -0.73
CA VAL A 485 -10.81 5.84 -1.90
C VAL A 485 -12.11 6.57 -1.67
N CYS A 486 -12.13 7.88 -1.89
CA CYS A 486 -13.25 8.74 -1.60
C CYS A 486 -13.56 9.60 -2.83
N LYS A 487 -14.84 9.75 -3.18
CA LYS A 487 -15.25 10.52 -4.36
C LYS A 487 -14.80 11.96 -4.19
N TYR A 488 -14.00 12.45 -5.14
CA TYR A 488 -13.47 13.80 -5.03
C TYR A 488 -14.57 14.85 -5.24
N ILE A 489 -14.60 15.85 -4.36
CA ILE A 489 -15.47 17.03 -4.48
C ILE A 489 -14.86 17.97 -5.52
N HIS A 490 -15.31 17.79 -6.76
CA HIS A 490 -14.87 18.52 -7.95
C HIS A 490 -15.53 19.91 -8.13
N ARG A 491 -16.55 20.25 -7.32
CA ARG A 491 -17.23 21.55 -7.32
C ARG A 491 -17.21 22.18 -5.92
N PRO A 492 -16.03 22.53 -5.41
CA PRO A 492 -15.93 23.19 -4.11
C PRO A 492 -16.40 24.65 -4.19
N ILE A 493 -16.64 25.25 -3.02
CA ILE A 493 -16.75 26.70 -2.91
C ILE A 493 -15.35 27.29 -3.15
N LEU A 494 -15.28 28.28 -4.03
CA LEU A 494 -14.06 29.02 -4.33
C LEU A 494 -14.14 30.41 -3.68
N LEU A 495 -13.16 30.77 -2.86
CA LEU A 495 -12.98 32.13 -2.35
C LEU A 495 -12.12 32.94 -3.29
N LYS A 496 -12.59 34.14 -3.63
CA LYS A 496 -11.74 35.15 -4.23
C LYS A 496 -11.06 35.91 -3.09
N ILE A 497 -9.74 35.88 -3.07
CA ILE A 497 -8.92 36.65 -2.13
C ILE A 497 -8.21 37.68 -2.98
N ASP A 498 -8.48 38.97 -2.74
CA ASP A 498 -8.00 40.05 -3.62
C ASP A 498 -6.47 40.11 -3.73
N GLU A 499 -5.76 39.61 -2.71
CA GLU A 499 -4.29 39.53 -2.64
C GLU A 499 -3.71 38.34 -3.43
N LEU A 500 -4.54 37.38 -3.84
CA LEU A 500 -4.14 36.23 -4.63
C LEU A 500 -4.67 36.40 -6.06
N ASN A 501 -3.80 36.22 -7.06
CA ASN A 501 -4.18 36.21 -8.48
C ASN A 501 -4.96 34.94 -8.85
N GLY A 502 -6.07 34.65 -8.17
CA GLY A 502 -6.88 33.46 -8.37
C GLY A 502 -7.90 33.21 -7.26
N ALA A 503 -8.82 32.27 -7.51
CA ALA A 503 -9.74 31.80 -6.49
C ALA A 503 -9.15 30.56 -5.78
N VAL A 504 -9.25 30.52 -4.45
CA VAL A 504 -8.75 29.43 -3.61
C VAL A 504 -9.89 28.50 -3.22
N LYS A 505 -9.64 27.19 -3.30
CA LYS A 505 -10.56 26.15 -2.84
C LYS A 505 -10.62 26.13 -1.30
N ILE A 506 -11.82 26.22 -0.72
CA ILE A 506 -12.05 25.85 0.69
C ILE A 506 -12.52 24.39 0.79
#